data_AF-A0AA51L610-F1
#
_entry.id   AF-A0AA51L610-F1
#
_cell.length_a   1.000
_cell.length_b   1.000
_cell.length_c   1.000
_cell.angle_alpha   90.00
_cell.angle_beta   90.00
_cell.angle_gamma   90.00
#
_symmetry.space_group_name_H-M   'P 1'
#
loop_
_entity.id
_entity.type
_entity.pdbx_description
1 polymer ?
#
loop_
_entity_poly.entity_id
_entity_poly.type
_entity_poly.pdbx_seq_one_letter_code
_entity_poly.pdbx_strand_id
1 'polypeptide(L)'
;MSMAEKVFLGSLMKAEYLLKDTVVQPEQLESTRHQQLMRKMVEFKRAGRDIDLISLTTLPDLESYGGMSYLSELLSYADVEKFTGTEKLILELWKEREKRNILSVAAMNDWEIAKVIAELDKINQLKLEDHTSLQQALADIYEAPWEGQKCLKTATTGIQKLDEVTGGFQGGEVTIVAARPRWEKPT
;
A
#
# COMPACT_ATOMS: atom_id res chain seq x y z
N MET A 1 15.84 -14.23 -6.76
CA MET A 1 16.11 -13.10 -7.67
C MET A 1 14.80 -12.66 -8.28
N SER A 2 14.19 -11.65 -7.66
CA SER A 2 12.79 -11.30 -7.84
C SER A 2 12.53 -10.73 -9.24
N MET A 3 11.97 -11.56 -10.13
CA MET A 3 11.42 -11.12 -11.41
C MET A 3 10.44 -9.95 -11.23
N ALA A 4 9.72 -9.93 -10.10
CA ALA A 4 8.81 -8.85 -9.75
C ALA A 4 9.52 -7.50 -9.57
N GLU A 5 10.72 -7.48 -8.95
CA GLU A 5 11.52 -6.25 -8.85
C GLU A 5 11.98 -5.74 -10.22
N LYS A 6 12.38 -6.66 -11.12
CA LYS A 6 12.78 -6.30 -12.48
C LYS A 6 11.64 -5.68 -13.27
N VAL A 7 10.46 -6.32 -13.22
CA VAL A 7 9.24 -5.83 -13.85
C VAL A 7 8.84 -4.47 -13.27
N PHE A 8 8.87 -4.33 -11.94
CA PHE A 8 8.53 -3.09 -11.24
C PHE A 8 9.45 -1.92 -11.65
N LEU A 9 10.77 -2.11 -11.59
CA LEU A 9 11.74 -1.09 -12.01
C LEU A 9 11.61 -0.75 -13.50
N GLY A 10 11.43 -1.76 -14.36
CA GLY A 10 11.18 -1.53 -15.78
C GLY A 10 9.93 -0.70 -16.02
N SER A 11 8.83 -1.00 -15.33
CA SER A 11 7.58 -0.23 -15.41
C SER A 11 7.75 1.20 -14.91
N LEU A 12 8.50 1.43 -13.82
CA LEU A 12 8.80 2.78 -13.33
C LEU A 12 9.66 3.58 -14.30
N MET A 13 10.62 2.95 -14.97
CA MET A 13 11.44 3.60 -16.01
C MET A 13 10.62 3.97 -17.24
N LYS A 14 9.63 3.14 -17.60
CA LYS A 14 8.75 3.39 -18.76
C LYS A 14 7.66 4.42 -18.46
N ALA A 15 7.18 4.46 -17.23
CA ALA A 15 6.08 5.30 -16.79
C ALA A 15 6.49 6.10 -15.54
N GLU A 16 7.21 7.20 -15.77
CA GLU A 16 7.73 8.07 -14.71
C GLU A 16 6.63 8.61 -13.78
N TYR A 17 5.42 8.85 -14.29
CA TYR A 17 4.30 9.33 -13.49
C TYR A 17 3.96 8.39 -12.32
N LEU A 18 4.16 7.07 -12.50
CA LEU A 18 3.90 6.08 -11.46
C LEU A 18 4.77 6.28 -10.23
N LEU A 19 5.96 6.86 -10.35
CA LEU A 19 6.81 7.16 -9.20
C LEU A 19 6.13 8.09 -8.19
N LYS A 20 5.08 8.86 -8.59
CA LYS A 20 4.33 9.71 -7.65
C LYS A 20 3.31 8.91 -6.86
N ASP A 21 2.75 7.88 -7.48
CA ASP A 21 1.69 7.05 -6.91
C ASP A 21 2.23 5.81 -6.21
N THR A 22 3.52 5.53 -6.35
CA THR A 22 4.19 4.37 -5.76
C THR A 22 4.40 4.55 -4.26
N VAL A 23 4.02 3.55 -3.47
CA VAL A 23 4.19 3.51 -2.01
C VAL A 23 5.52 2.85 -1.62
N VAL A 24 6.10 2.07 -2.54
CA VAL A 24 7.35 1.33 -2.29
C VAL A 24 8.53 2.29 -2.11
N GLN A 25 9.30 2.06 -1.05
CA GLN A 25 10.55 2.78 -0.79
C GLN A 25 11.76 2.00 -1.31
N PRO A 26 12.87 2.67 -1.69
CA PRO A 26 14.07 2.00 -2.17
C PRO A 26 14.60 0.94 -1.21
N GLU A 27 14.47 1.15 0.11
CA GLU A 27 14.92 0.24 1.17
C GLU A 27 14.14 -1.09 1.21
N GLN A 28 12.96 -1.13 0.59
CA GLN A 28 12.10 -2.32 0.62
C GLN A 28 12.51 -3.38 -0.41
N LEU A 29 13.32 -3.00 -1.41
CA LEU A 29 13.83 -3.91 -2.43
C LEU A 29 14.89 -4.87 -1.85
N GLU A 30 14.94 -6.10 -2.34
CA GLU A 30 15.92 -7.12 -1.94
C GLU A 30 17.33 -6.82 -2.43
N SER A 31 17.44 -6.42 -3.69
CA SER A 31 18.73 -6.32 -4.36
C SER A 31 19.32 -4.94 -4.13
N THR A 32 20.52 -4.84 -3.55
CA THR A 32 21.23 -3.56 -3.33
C THR A 32 21.31 -2.70 -4.60
N ARG A 33 21.55 -3.35 -5.74
CA ARG A 33 21.51 -2.74 -7.08
C ARG A 33 20.18 -2.05 -7.40
N HIS A 34 19.05 -2.73 -7.11
CA HIS A 34 17.70 -2.22 -7.32
C HIS A 34 17.38 -1.06 -6.37
N GLN A 35 17.83 -1.16 -5.12
CA GLN A 35 17.71 -0.07 -4.14
C GLN A 35 18.42 1.20 -4.64
N GLN A 36 19.68 1.07 -5.08
CA GLN A 36 20.45 2.20 -5.57
C GLN A 36 19.83 2.81 -6.84
N LEU A 37 19.37 1.96 -7.77
CA LEU A 37 18.69 2.43 -8.98
C LEU A 37 17.43 3.24 -8.64
N MET A 38 16.58 2.72 -7.75
CA MET A 38 15.36 3.42 -7.33
C MET A 38 15.67 4.74 -6.60
N ARG A 39 16.70 4.77 -5.74
CA ARG A 39 17.15 6.04 -5.10
C ARG A 39 17.52 7.09 -6.15
N LYS A 40 18.27 6.70 -7.18
CA LYS A 40 18.62 7.62 -8.27
C LYS A 40 17.41 8.09 -9.07
N MET A 41 16.46 7.21 -9.37
CA MET A 41 15.20 7.59 -10.03
C MET A 41 14.44 8.65 -9.21
N VAL A 42 14.38 8.49 -7.88
CA VAL A 42 13.78 9.49 -6.98
C VAL A 42 14.56 10.81 -6.98
N GLU A 43 15.89 10.77 -6.97
CA GLU A 43 16.75 11.97 -7.08
C GLU A 43 16.52 12.72 -8.40
N PHE A 44 16.46 12.02 -9.53
CA PHE A 44 16.20 12.63 -10.85
C PHE A 44 14.85 13.33 -10.90
N LYS A 45 13.81 12.67 -10.38
CA LYS A 45 12.48 13.26 -10.28
C LYS A 45 12.45 14.49 -9.39
N ARG A 46 13.17 14.49 -8.26
CA ARG A 46 13.33 15.68 -7.40
C ARG A 46 14.07 16.81 -8.11
N ALA A 47 15.02 16.48 -8.98
CA ALA A 47 15.73 17.42 -9.82
C ALA A 47 14.91 17.89 -11.05
N GLY A 48 13.69 17.37 -11.24
CA GLY A 48 12.83 17.70 -12.37
C GLY A 48 13.38 17.22 -13.72
N ARG A 49 14.15 16.12 -13.73
CA ARG A 49 14.73 15.52 -14.93
C ARG A 49 14.01 14.24 -15.29
N ASP A 50 13.76 14.05 -16.59
CA ASP A 50 13.11 12.86 -17.11
C ASP A 50 13.99 11.62 -16.90
N ILE A 51 13.35 10.53 -16.47
CA ILE A 51 14.02 9.26 -16.16
C ILE A 51 14.09 8.41 -17.42
N ASP A 52 14.86 8.89 -18.39
CA ASP A 52 15.13 8.14 -19.60
C ASP A 52 16.38 7.27 -19.47
N LEU A 53 16.44 6.22 -20.29
CA LEU A 53 17.61 5.34 -20.36
C LEU A 53 18.89 6.13 -20.69
N ILE A 54 18.77 7.17 -21.52
CA ILE A 54 19.88 8.08 -21.85
C ILE A 54 20.33 8.85 -20.60
N SER A 55 19.39 9.44 -19.86
CA SER A 55 19.65 10.16 -18.60
C SER A 55 20.35 9.25 -17.58
N LEU A 56 19.92 8.00 -17.46
CA LEU A 56 20.53 7.02 -16.56
C LEU A 56 21.91 6.56 -17.03
N THR A 57 22.13 6.43 -18.35
CA THR A 57 23.47 6.06 -18.90
C THR A 57 24.50 7.17 -18.82
N THR A 58 24.08 8.43 -18.68
CA THR A 58 25.00 9.57 -18.51
C THR A 58 25.61 9.66 -17.11
N LEU A 59 25.13 8.84 -16.16
CA LEU A 59 25.68 8.78 -14.81
C LEU A 59 27.03 8.07 -14.77
N PRO A 60 28.01 8.59 -13.99
CA PRO A 60 29.32 7.95 -13.84
C PRO A 60 29.25 6.59 -13.13
N ASP A 61 28.17 6.32 -12.38
CA ASP A 61 28.00 5.11 -11.58
C ASP A 61 27.32 3.95 -12.33
N LEU A 62 27.28 4.00 -13.67
CA LEU A 62 26.53 3.04 -14.50
C LEU A 62 26.91 1.58 -14.24
N GLU A 63 28.17 1.30 -13.91
CA GLU A 63 28.66 -0.04 -13.57
C GLU A 63 28.07 -0.59 -12.27
N SER A 64 27.74 0.28 -11.30
CA SER A 64 27.13 -0.14 -10.03
C SER A 64 25.69 -0.64 -10.22
N TYR A 65 24.98 -0.07 -11.19
CA TYR A 65 23.67 -0.53 -11.66
C TYR A 65 23.79 -1.62 -12.73
N GLY A 66 25.02 -2.12 -12.96
CA GLY A 66 25.48 -3.14 -13.89
C GLY A 66 25.11 -2.90 -15.36
N GLY A 67 25.24 -1.65 -15.79
CA GLY A 67 25.42 -1.31 -17.20
C GLY A 67 24.13 -1.06 -17.98
N MET A 68 24.34 -0.48 -19.17
CA MET A 68 23.28 -0.24 -20.16
C MET A 68 22.55 -1.52 -20.57
N SER A 69 23.28 -2.65 -20.65
CA SER A 69 22.69 -3.94 -21.00
C SER A 69 21.60 -4.37 -20.01
N TYR A 70 21.77 -4.07 -18.72
CA TYR A 70 20.78 -4.45 -17.72
C TYR A 70 19.60 -3.49 -17.67
N LEU A 71 19.83 -2.20 -17.85
CA LEU A 71 18.73 -1.23 -17.97
C LEU A 71 17.84 -1.58 -19.17
N SER A 72 18.44 -2.00 -20.28
CA SER A 72 17.70 -2.50 -21.44
C SER A 72 16.94 -3.80 -21.14
N GLU A 73 17.54 -4.71 -20.36
CA GLU A 73 16.88 -5.93 -19.90
C GLU A 73 15.67 -5.61 -19.00
N LEU A 74 15.80 -4.68 -18.05
CA LEU A 74 14.71 -4.22 -17.19
C LEU A 74 13.55 -3.63 -18.00
N LEU A 75 13.85 -2.79 -18.99
CA LEU A 75 12.83 -2.23 -19.89
C LEU A 75 12.11 -3.31 -20.71
N SER A 76 12.79 -4.39 -21.08
CA SER A 76 12.15 -5.49 -21.81
C SER A 76 11.10 -6.23 -20.98
N TYR A 77 11.23 -6.18 -19.65
CA TYR A 77 10.29 -6.76 -18.70
C TYR A 77 9.25 -5.77 -18.17
N ALA A 78 9.25 -4.52 -18.68
CA ALA A 78 8.34 -3.48 -18.22
C ALA A 78 6.89 -3.78 -18.62
N ASP A 79 6.02 -3.89 -17.61
CA ASP A 79 4.58 -4.10 -17.76
C ASP A 79 3.83 -3.15 -16.84
N VAL A 80 3.28 -2.07 -17.43
CA VAL A 80 2.60 -0.99 -16.69
C VAL A 80 1.25 -1.47 -16.16
N GLU A 81 0.57 -2.40 -16.86
CA GLU A 81 -0.73 -2.91 -16.44
C GLU A 81 -0.62 -3.78 -15.18
N LYS A 82 0.49 -4.52 -15.04
CA LYS A 82 0.75 -5.37 -13.88
C LYS A 82 1.44 -4.64 -12.72
N PHE A 83 1.69 -3.33 -12.85
CA PHE A 83 2.42 -2.54 -11.86
C PHE A 83 1.83 -2.63 -10.46
N THR A 84 0.51 -2.45 -10.32
CA THR A 84 -0.16 -2.54 -9.01
C THR A 84 -0.07 -3.93 -8.38
N GLY A 85 0.00 -4.97 -9.21
CA GLY A 85 0.17 -6.35 -8.75
C GLY A 85 1.60 -6.63 -8.28
N THR A 86 2.60 -6.17 -9.04
CA THR A 86 4.01 -6.33 -8.67
C THR A 86 4.39 -5.49 -7.46
N GLU A 87 3.82 -4.29 -7.31
CA GLU A 87 3.97 -3.44 -6.14
C GLU A 87 3.50 -4.16 -4.87
N LYS A 88 2.28 -4.71 -4.87
CA LYS A 88 1.74 -5.50 -3.75
C LYS A 88 2.62 -6.69 -3.41
N LEU A 89 3.11 -7.40 -4.43
CA LEU A 89 3.99 -8.55 -4.24
C LEU A 89 5.32 -8.17 -3.59
N ILE A 90 5.95 -7.06 -4.01
CA ILE A 90 7.20 -6.56 -3.41
C ILE A 90 6.97 -6.20 -1.93
N LEU A 91 5.85 -5.52 -1.64
CA LEU A 91 5.49 -5.18 -0.26
C LEU A 91 5.26 -6.41 0.62
N GLU A 92 4.62 -7.45 0.09
CA GLU A 92 4.43 -8.71 0.83
C GLU A 92 5.77 -9.41 1.11
N LEU A 93 6.64 -9.51 0.11
CA LEU A 93 7.98 -10.10 0.27
C LEU A 93 8.82 -9.33 1.29
N TRP A 94 8.77 -8.00 1.25
CA TRP A 94 9.44 -7.15 2.24
C TRP A 94 8.90 -7.39 3.65
N LYS A 95 7.57 -7.44 3.82
CA LYS A 95 6.93 -7.73 5.12
C LYS A 95 7.34 -9.09 5.67
N GLU A 96 7.41 -10.12 4.84
CA GLU A 96 7.86 -11.42 5.27
C GLU A 96 9.33 -11.41 5.74
N ARG A 97 10.18 -10.65 5.04
CA ARG A 97 11.58 -10.49 5.43
C ARG A 97 11.70 -9.76 6.76
N GLU A 98 10.99 -8.66 6.93
CA GLU A 98 11.06 -7.86 8.16
C GLU A 98 10.45 -8.62 9.35
N LYS A 99 9.33 -9.33 9.14
CA LYS A 99 8.79 -10.27 10.12
C LYS A 99 9.83 -11.29 10.54
N ARG A 100 10.53 -11.92 9.59
CA ARG A 100 11.59 -12.90 9.90
C ARG A 100 12.75 -12.25 10.66
N ASN A 101 13.13 -11.03 10.30
CA ASN A 101 14.18 -10.27 10.97
C ASN A 101 13.80 -9.98 12.43
N ILE A 102 12.61 -9.42 12.67
CA ILE A 102 12.12 -9.15 14.03
C ILE A 102 12.01 -10.43 14.84
N LEU A 103 11.47 -11.51 14.28
CA LEU A 103 11.37 -12.78 15.00
C LEU A 103 12.75 -13.33 15.35
N SER A 104 13.74 -13.20 14.46
CA SER A 104 15.12 -13.59 14.73
C SER A 104 15.76 -12.74 15.83
N VAL A 105 15.59 -11.41 15.77
CA VAL A 105 16.12 -10.48 16.77
C VAL A 105 15.44 -10.66 18.13
N ALA A 106 14.12 -10.90 18.13
CA ALA A 106 13.34 -11.18 19.33
C ALA A 106 13.77 -12.50 19.98
N ALA A 107 14.04 -13.54 19.18
CA ALA A 107 14.55 -14.81 19.68
C ALA A 107 16.00 -14.70 20.18
N MET A 108 16.84 -13.85 19.56
CA MET A 108 18.23 -13.64 20.00
C MET A 108 18.33 -12.81 21.29
N ASN A 109 17.37 -11.90 21.53
CA ASN A 109 17.40 -10.97 22.66
C ASN A 109 16.33 -11.28 23.72
N ASP A 110 15.68 -12.44 23.66
CA ASP A 110 14.59 -12.87 24.55
C ASP A 110 13.54 -11.78 24.81
N TRP A 111 13.03 -11.18 23.73
CA TRP A 111 12.04 -10.10 23.86
C TRP A 111 10.73 -10.61 24.47
N GLU A 112 10.13 -9.78 25.32
CA GLU A 112 8.77 -9.99 25.81
C GLU A 112 7.77 -9.98 24.64
N ILE A 113 6.75 -10.84 24.72
CA ILE A 113 5.71 -11.00 23.70
C ILE A 113 5.06 -9.65 23.35
N ALA A 114 4.83 -8.78 24.34
CA ALA A 114 4.26 -7.46 24.12
C ALA A 114 5.12 -6.56 23.23
N LYS A 115 6.45 -6.62 23.37
CA LYS A 115 7.39 -5.85 22.53
C LYS A 115 7.43 -6.40 21.10
N VAL A 116 7.36 -7.72 20.95
CA VAL A 116 7.30 -8.37 19.63
C VAL A 116 6.02 -7.98 18.88
N ILE A 117 4.87 -8.01 19.57
CA ILE A 117 3.58 -7.59 18.99
C ILE A 117 3.64 -6.11 18.59
N ALA A 118 4.17 -5.24 19.45
CA ALA A 118 4.28 -3.81 19.14
C ALA A 118 5.14 -3.52 17.90
N GLU A 119 6.27 -4.21 17.73
CA GLU A 119 7.11 -4.05 16.54
C GLU A 119 6.47 -4.65 15.27
N LEU A 120 5.75 -5.77 15.40
CA LEU A 120 4.98 -6.33 14.28
C LEU A 120 3.82 -5.41 13.86
N ASP A 121 3.15 -4.78 14.82
CA ASP A 121 2.06 -3.83 14.56
C ASP A 121 2.55 -2.59 13.82
N LYS A 122 3.75 -2.08 14.12
CA LYS A 122 4.36 -0.96 13.37
C LYS A 122 4.50 -1.26 11.88
N ILE A 123 4.88 -2.49 11.51
CA ILE A 123 4.99 -2.91 10.09
C ILE A 123 3.61 -3.04 9.44
N ASN A 124 2.61 -3.42 10.22
CA ASN A 124 1.26 -3.53 9.72
C ASN A 124 0.62 -2.16 9.49
N GLN A 125 0.92 -1.17 10.35
CA GLN A 125 0.46 0.21 10.20
C GLN A 125 1.03 0.93 8.98
N LEU A 126 2.23 0.59 8.51
CA LEU A 126 2.77 1.09 7.23
C LEU A 126 1.89 0.74 6.00
N LYS A 127 0.96 -0.22 6.12
CA LYS A 127 -0.02 -0.56 5.08
C LYS A 127 -1.23 0.40 5.07
N LEU A 128 -1.46 1.16 6.16
CA LEU A 128 -2.62 2.04 6.33
C LEU A 128 -2.35 3.48 5.87
N GLU A 129 -1.30 3.70 5.08
CA GLU A 129 -1.28 4.83 4.16
C GLU A 129 -1.98 4.42 2.85
N ASP A 130 -3.16 3.80 2.98
CA ASP A 130 -4.18 3.82 1.94
C ASP A 130 -4.61 5.28 1.83
N HIS A 131 -3.85 6.06 1.07
CA HIS A 131 -4.31 7.33 0.54
C HIS A 131 -5.38 7.00 -0.50
N THR A 132 -6.57 6.58 -0.06
CA THR A 132 -7.76 6.95 -0.83
C THR A 132 -7.72 8.46 -0.80
N SER A 133 -7.22 9.05 -1.89
CA SER A 133 -7.12 10.49 -1.98
C SER A 133 -8.49 11.04 -1.63
N LEU A 134 -8.57 12.07 -0.78
CA LEU A 134 -9.84 12.69 -0.39
C LEU A 134 -10.74 12.95 -1.61
N GLN A 135 -10.12 13.19 -2.77
CA GLN A 135 -10.76 13.33 -4.08
C GLN A 135 -11.45 12.05 -4.60
N GLN A 136 -10.85 10.87 -4.46
CA GLN A 136 -11.50 9.59 -4.80
C GLN A 136 -12.69 9.32 -3.88
N ALA A 137 -12.54 9.52 -2.58
CA ALA A 137 -13.65 9.37 -1.63
C ALA A 137 -14.79 10.36 -1.92
N LEU A 138 -14.47 11.60 -2.33
CA LEU A 138 -15.46 12.60 -2.74
C LEU A 138 -16.14 12.24 -4.07
N ALA A 139 -15.41 11.67 -5.03
CA ALA A 139 -15.97 11.18 -6.28
C ALA A 139 -16.96 10.03 -6.03
N ASP A 140 -16.60 9.08 -5.16
CA ASP A 140 -17.47 7.97 -4.77
C ASP A 140 -18.75 8.47 -4.08
N ILE A 141 -18.65 9.49 -3.19
CA ILE A 141 -19.82 10.12 -2.55
C ILE A 141 -20.71 10.85 -3.58
N TYR A 142 -20.11 11.49 -4.59
CA TYR A 142 -20.84 12.19 -5.64
C TYR A 142 -21.59 11.24 -6.57
N GLU A 143 -21.02 10.06 -6.83
CA GLU A 143 -21.61 9.02 -7.69
C GLU A 143 -22.61 8.10 -6.96
N ALA A 144 -22.52 8.00 -5.62
CA ALA A 144 -23.40 7.18 -4.78
C ALA A 144 -24.92 7.39 -4.97
N PRO A 145 -25.45 8.61 -5.25
CA PRO A 145 -26.89 8.81 -5.50
C PRO A 145 -27.38 8.23 -6.83
N TRP A 146 -26.47 7.95 -7.77
CA TRP A 146 -26.78 7.54 -9.14
C TRP A 146 -26.55 6.03 -9.35
N GLU A 147 -25.81 5.37 -8.46
CA GLU A 147 -25.77 3.91 -8.37
C GLU A 147 -27.08 3.39 -7.76
N GLY A 148 -27.73 2.44 -8.45
CA GLY A 148 -28.92 1.78 -7.92
C GLY A 148 -28.65 1.23 -6.52
N GLN A 149 -29.47 1.64 -5.55
CA GLN A 149 -29.31 1.37 -4.12
C GLN A 149 -28.97 -0.12 -3.90
N LYS A 150 -27.68 -0.42 -3.72
CA LYS A 150 -27.25 -1.77 -3.34
C LYS A 150 -27.95 -2.03 -2.02
N CYS A 151 -28.83 -3.03 -2.00
CA CYS A 151 -29.54 -3.44 -0.79
C CYS A 151 -28.47 -3.94 0.20
N LEU A 152 -27.92 -3.02 0.99
CA LEU A 152 -26.91 -3.31 1.99
C LEU A 152 -27.56 -4.29 2.97
N LYS A 153 -26.89 -5.41 3.23
CA LYS A 153 -27.33 -6.38 4.23
C LYS A 153 -27.10 -5.78 5.62
N THR A 154 -27.98 -4.86 6.01
CA THR A 154 -27.97 -4.27 7.34
C THR A 154 -28.67 -5.20 8.31
N ALA A 155 -28.22 -5.22 9.56
CA ALA A 155 -28.93 -5.96 10.60
C ALA A 155 -30.16 -5.13 10.98
N THR A 156 -31.36 -5.67 10.70
CA THR A 156 -32.61 -5.00 11.06
C THR A 156 -32.76 -4.93 12.58
N THR A 157 -33.22 -3.79 13.07
CA THR A 157 -33.46 -3.56 14.50
C THR A 157 -34.71 -4.32 14.99
N GLY A 158 -35.55 -4.79 14.06
CA GLY A 158 -36.82 -5.44 14.36
C GLY A 158 -37.96 -4.45 14.62
N ILE A 159 -37.67 -3.14 14.62
CA ILE A 159 -38.65 -2.07 14.75
C ILE A 159 -38.74 -1.37 13.39
N GLN A 160 -39.83 -1.62 12.65
CA GLN A 160 -40.01 -1.11 11.28
C GLN A 160 -39.80 0.41 11.17
N LYS A 161 -40.34 1.18 12.12
CA LYS A 161 -40.19 2.65 12.15
C LYS A 161 -38.75 3.11 12.38
N LEU A 162 -37.95 2.32 13.10
CA LEU A 162 -36.56 2.65 13.34
C LEU A 162 -35.73 2.28 12.11
N ASP A 163 -35.99 1.10 11.53
CA ASP A 163 -35.33 0.62 10.31
C ASP A 163 -35.60 1.52 9.09
N GLU A 164 -36.79 2.13 8.99
CA GLU A 164 -37.09 3.14 7.95
C GLU A 164 -36.23 4.40 8.07
N VAL A 165 -35.84 4.78 9.29
CA VAL A 165 -35.05 6.00 9.55
C VAL A 165 -33.56 5.73 9.50
N THR A 166 -33.11 4.59 10.02
CA THR A 166 -31.68 4.25 10.12
C THR A 166 -31.18 3.41 8.96
N GLY A 167 -32.08 2.77 8.19
CA GLY A 167 -31.71 1.79 7.18
C GLY A 167 -31.18 0.47 7.77
N GLY A 168 -31.35 0.25 9.07
CA GLY A 168 -30.77 -0.86 9.83
C GLY A 168 -29.36 -0.58 10.35
N PHE A 169 -28.78 -1.50 11.14
CA PHE A 169 -27.42 -1.35 11.64
C PHE A 169 -26.40 -1.71 10.56
N GLN A 170 -25.45 -0.81 10.32
CA GLN A 170 -24.39 -0.99 9.34
C GLN A 170 -23.12 -1.53 10.01
N GLY A 171 -22.33 -2.31 9.27
CA GLY A 171 -21.06 -2.84 9.75
C GLY A 171 -20.03 -1.71 9.93
N GLY A 172 -19.45 -1.60 11.13
CA GLY A 172 -18.47 -0.55 11.47
C GLY A 172 -19.04 0.62 12.29
N GLU A 173 -20.35 0.64 12.54
CA GLU A 173 -20.99 1.64 13.39
C GLU A 173 -21.05 1.19 14.86
N VAL A 174 -20.88 2.14 15.78
CA VAL A 174 -21.10 1.92 17.22
C VAL A 174 -22.42 2.56 17.62
N THR A 175 -23.46 1.74 17.80
CA THR A 175 -24.78 2.21 18.26
C THR A 175 -24.83 2.28 19.78
N ILE A 176 -25.02 3.48 20.34
CA ILE A 176 -25.13 3.71 21.79
C ILE A 176 -26.59 3.96 22.15
N VAL A 177 -27.18 3.09 22.97
CA VAL A 177 -28.54 3.24 23.50
C VAL A 177 -28.47 3.69 24.97
N ALA A 178 -28.69 4.98 25.22
CA ALA A 178 -28.72 5.55 26.57
C ALA A 178 -30.17 5.76 27.05
N ALA A 179 -30.47 5.31 28.27
CA ALA A 179 -31.79 5.48 28.91
C ALA A 179 -31.63 5.92 30.37
N ARG A 180 -32.63 6.63 30.92
CA ARG A 180 -32.65 7.05 32.33
C ARG A 180 -32.94 5.85 33.27
N PRO A 181 -32.45 5.84 34.52
CA PRO A 181 -32.52 4.67 35.42
C PRO A 181 -33.93 4.17 35.79
N ARG A 182 -34.98 4.96 35.58
CA ARG A 182 -36.39 4.53 35.81
C ARG A 182 -37.04 3.88 34.59
N TRP A 183 -36.26 3.61 33.55
CA TRP A 183 -36.72 2.90 32.37
C TRP A 183 -36.53 1.41 32.58
N GLU A 184 -37.64 0.68 32.62
CA GLU A 184 -37.65 -0.77 32.55
C GLU A 184 -37.32 -1.13 31.10
N LYS A 185 -36.15 -1.74 30.86
CA LYS A 185 -35.81 -2.32 29.55
C LYS A 185 -36.66 -3.59 29.40
N PRO A 186 -37.67 -3.67 28.51
CA PRO A 186 -38.20 -4.97 28.16
C PRO A 186 -37.12 -5.68 27.33
N THR A 187 -36.85 -6.93 27.70
CA THR A 187 -36.08 -7.91 26.92
C THR A 187 -36.62 -8.06 25.50
#